data_AF-A0A423PYE3-F1
#
_entry.id   AF-A0A423PYE3-F1
#
_cell.length_a   1.000
_cell.length_b   1.000
_cell.length_c   1.000
_cell.angle_alpha   90.00
_cell.angle_beta   90.00
_cell.angle_gamma   90.00
#
_symmetry.space_group_name_H-M   'P 1'
#
loop_
_entity.id
_entity.type
_entity.pdbx_description
1 polymer ?
#
loop_
_entity_poly.entity_id
_entity_poly.type
_entity_poly.pdbx_seq_one_letter_code
_entity_poly.pdbx_strand_id
1 'polypeptide(L)' 'MSEFPEPSSEYYVTERFELAGGQTVTEFVAGPFDDPDDARHARDFIRRDAPSRRVRCVEVVSFGDCLSGPKEKAARSES' A
#
# COMPACT_ATOMS: atom_id res chain seq x y z
N MET A 1 -15.91 -21.57 -15.90
CA MET A 1 -15.93 -21.13 -14.50
C MET A 1 -14.93 -19.99 -14.42
N SER A 2 -15.39 -18.74 -14.25
CA SER A 2 -14.49 -17.60 -14.08
C SER A 2 -13.94 -17.67 -12.66
N GLU A 3 -12.68 -18.07 -12.52
CA GLU A 3 -11.95 -18.01 -11.28
C GLU A 3 -11.67 -16.52 -11.02
N PHE A 4 -12.43 -15.91 -10.11
CA PHE A 4 -12.10 -14.57 -9.63
C PHE A 4 -10.73 -14.67 -8.95
N PRO A 5 -9.75 -13.84 -9.32
CA PRO A 5 -8.44 -13.89 -8.67
C PRO A 5 -8.64 -13.70 -7.16
N GLU A 6 -8.09 -14.62 -6.36
CA GLU A 6 -8.16 -14.48 -4.91
C GLU A 6 -7.46 -13.19 -4.48
N PRO A 7 -8.05 -12.40 -3.57
CA PRO A 7 -7.43 -11.18 -3.09
C PRO A 7 -6.12 -11.51 -2.37
N SER A 8 -5.02 -10.88 -2.76
CA SER A 8 -3.76 -10.96 -2.03
C SER A 8 -3.72 -9.86 -0.97
N SER A 9 -3.36 -10.22 0.25
CA SER A 9 -3.19 -9.27 1.35
C SER A 9 -1.71 -9.11 1.65
N GLU A 10 -1.25 -7.86 1.67
CA GLU A 10 0.13 -7.51 1.99
C GLU A 10 0.13 -6.54 3.18
N TYR A 11 1.00 -6.79 4.15
CA TYR A 11 1.12 -5.97 5.34
C TYR A 11 2.33 -5.05 5.24
N TYR A 12 2.16 -3.81 5.68
CA TYR A 12 3.20 -2.77 5.64
C TYR A 12 3.26 -2.03 6.97
N VAL A 13 4.43 -1.46 7.26
CA VAL A 13 4.59 -0.43 8.29
C VAL A 13 4.69 0.92 7.60
N THR A 14 3.83 1.86 7.96
CA THR A 14 3.78 3.20 7.36
C THR A 14 3.95 4.30 8.40
N GLU A 15 4.43 5.46 7.97
CA GLU A 15 4.50 6.66 8.78
C GLU A 15 3.74 7.80 8.08
N ARG A 16 2.97 8.56 8.86
CA ARG A 16 2.17 9.68 8.34
C ARG A 16 2.81 11.00 8.74
N PHE A 17 3.07 11.84 7.75
CA PHE A 17 3.60 13.19 7.90
C PHE A 17 2.56 14.22 7.45
N GLU A 18 2.57 15.37 8.13
CA GLU A 18 1.81 16.55 7.74
C GLU A 18 2.79 17.56 7.15
N LEU A 19 2.57 17.95 5.89
CA LEU A 19 3.39 18.94 5.21
C LEU A 19 2.85 20.35 5.43
N ALA A 20 3.73 21.34 5.28
CA ALA A 20 3.34 22.75 5.24
C ALA A 20 2.32 22.95 4.10
N GLY A 21 1.11 23.37 4.45
CA GLY A 21 -0.01 23.49 3.52
C GLY A 21 -1.16 22.49 3.77
N GLY A 22 -1.11 21.69 4.84
CA GLY A 22 -2.21 20.81 5.25
C GLY A 22 -2.28 19.50 4.44
N GLN A 23 -1.30 19.23 3.59
CA GLN A 23 -1.19 17.97 2.89
C GLN A 23 -0.70 16.88 3.84
N THR A 24 -1.20 15.67 3.64
CA THR A 24 -0.76 14.48 4.36
C THR A 24 0.01 13.58 3.41
N VAL A 25 1.19 13.12 3.83
CA VAL A 25 1.97 12.10 3.13
C VAL A 25 2.03 10.86 4.00
N THR A 26 1.80 9.70 3.41
CA THR A 26 2.01 8.40 4.04
C THR A 26 3.20 7.75 3.35
N GLU A 27 4.25 7.46 4.10
CA GLU A 27 5.46 6.79 3.62
C GLU A 27 5.47 5.33 4.06
N PHE A 28 5.88 4.42 3.17
CA PHE A 28 6.13 3.03 3.50
C PHE A 28 7.51 2.89 4.13
N VAL A 29 7.55 2.41 5.38
CA VAL A 29 8.76 2.28 6.19
C VAL A 29 9.31 0.85 6.16
N ALA A 30 8.43 -0.14 6.11
CA ALA A 30 8.80 -1.56 6.01
C ALA A 30 7.69 -2.37 5.32
N GLY A 31 8.08 -3.48 4.69
CA GLY A 31 7.20 -4.39 3.94
C GLY A 31 7.57 -4.47 2.45
N PRO A 32 6.79 -5.22 1.64
CA PRO A 32 5.62 -6.00 2.05
C PRO A 32 5.96 -7.17 2.98
N PHE A 33 5.01 -7.54 3.84
CA PHE A 33 5.02 -8.77 4.63
C PHE A 33 3.78 -9.60 4.28
N ASP A 34 3.93 -10.91 4.23
CA ASP A 34 2.80 -11.84 4.01
C ASP A 34 2.02 -12.14 5.31
N ASP A 35 2.61 -11.83 6.47
CA ASP A 35 2.04 -12.09 7.79
C ASP A 35 1.91 -10.80 8.64
N PRO A 36 0.76 -10.58 9.30
CA PRO A 36 0.54 -9.37 10.09
C PRO A 36 1.40 -9.31 11.37
N ASP A 37 1.83 -10.44 11.93
CA ASP A 37 2.71 -10.46 13.10
C ASP A 37 4.14 -10.06 12.74
N ASP A 38 4.62 -10.37 11.53
CA ASP A 38 5.90 -9.87 11.03
C ASP A 38 5.90 -8.34 10.88
N ALA A 39 4.82 -7.77 10.34
CA ALA A 39 4.64 -6.32 10.28
C ALA A 39 4.58 -5.67 11.69
N ARG A 40 4.00 -6.36 12.68
CA ARG A 40 4.01 -5.90 14.08
C ARG A 40 5.40 -5.94 14.69
N HIS A 41 6.16 -7.01 14.47
CA HIS A 41 7.53 -7.13 14.94
C HIS A 41 8.41 -6.03 14.33
N ALA A 42 8.29 -5.76 13.03
CA ALA A 42 9.00 -4.67 12.37
C ALA A 42 8.63 -3.30 12.97
N ARG A 43 7.33 -3.04 13.21
CA ARG A 43 6.87 -1.83 13.90
C ARG A 43 7.50 -1.69 15.28
N ASP A 44 7.48 -2.74 16.09
CA ASP A 44 8.00 -2.70 17.46
C ASP A 44 9.51 -2.51 17.49
N PHE A 45 10.24 -3.08 16.52
CA PHE A 45 11.65 -2.79 16.32
C PHE A 45 11.89 -1.30 16.01
N ILE A 46 11.15 -0.74 15.04
CA ILE A 46 11.29 0.69 14.67
C ILE A 46 10.94 1.61 15.85
N ARG A 47 9.90 1.28 16.64
CA ARG A 47 9.53 2.08 17.81
C ARG A 47 10.56 2.01 18.94
N ARG A 48 11.33 0.93 19.03
CA ARG A 48 12.43 0.80 20.00
C ARG A 48 13.65 1.62 19.58
N ASP A 49 13.99 1.59 18.29
CA ASP A 49 15.13 2.34 17.73
C ASP A 49 14.84 3.85 17.65
N ALA A 50 13.65 4.22 17.19
CA ALA A 50 13.23 5.59 16.97
C ALA A 50 11.85 5.86 17.60
N PRO A 51 11.76 6.05 18.93
CA PRO A 51 10.49 6.17 19.65
C PRO A 51 9.68 7.42 19.30
N SER A 52 10.30 8.42 18.69
CA SER A 52 9.64 9.64 18.18
C SER A 52 8.87 9.40 16.88
N ARG A 53 9.18 8.33 16.13
CA ARG A 53 8.50 7.99 14.88
C ARG A 53 7.08 7.50 15.13
N ARG A 54 6.13 7.97 14.33
CA ARG A 54 4.71 7.62 14.43
C ARG A 54 4.33 6.57 13.40
N VAL A 55 4.94 5.39 13.53
CA VAL A 55 4.71 4.25 12.64
C VAL A 55 3.45 3.45 12.98
N ARG A 56 2.78 2.90 11.96
CA ARG A 56 1.55 2.10 12.07
C ARG A 56 1.57 0.93 11.09
N CYS A 57 0.97 -0.20 11.46
CA CYS A 57 0.76 -1.31 10.55
C CYS A 57 -0.47 -1.05 9.67
N VAL A 58 -0.39 -1.39 8.38
CA VAL A 58 -1.46 -1.25 7.39
C VAL A 58 -1.54 -2.53 6.57
N GLU A 59 -2.76 -2.99 6.29
CA GLU A 59 -3.04 -4.07 5.36
C GLU A 59 -3.45 -3.46 4.02
N VAL A 60 -2.85 -3.94 2.93
CA VAL A 60 -3.17 -3.59 1.56
C VAL A 60 -3.75 -4.83 0.91
N VAL A 61 -5.02 -4.73 0.53
CA VAL A 61 -5.73 -5.82 -0.17
C VAL A 61 -5.75 -5.49 -1.66
N SER A 62 -5.07 -6.32 -2.44
CA SER A 62 -5.03 -6.23 -3.90
C SER A 62 -6.00 -7.24 -4.49
N PHE A 63 -6.98 -6.75 -5.24
CA PHE A 63 -7.84 -7.57 -6.07
C PHE A 63 -7.15 -7.69 -7.44
N GLY A 64 -6.73 -8.89 -7.84
CA GLY A 64 -6.08 -9.09 -9.15
C GLY A 64 -6.89 -8.49 -10.30
N ASP A 65 -6.23 -8.10 -11.39
CA ASP A 65 -6.77 -7.36 -12.55
C ASP A 65 -8.21 -7.75 -12.95
N CYS A 66 -9.19 -7.12 -12.31
CA CYS A 66 -10.57 -7.09 -12.82
C CYS A 66 -10.73 -6.12 -14.01
N LEU A 67 -9.63 -5.51 -14.49
CA LEU A 67 -9.65 -4.56 -15.60
C LEU A 67 -9.45 -5.25 -16.95
N SER A 68 -10.36 -6.16 -17.30
CA SER A 68 -10.75 -6.34 -18.71
C SER A 68 -11.85 -5.33 -19.07
N GLY A 69 -11.58 -4.04 -18.88
CA GLY A 69 -12.38 -2.94 -19.44
C GLY A 69 -11.84 -2.54 -20.82
N PRO A 70 -12.68 -2.15 -21.79
CA PRO A 70 -12.26 -2.02 -23.18
C PRO A 70 -11.14 -1.00 -23.30
N LYS A 71 -10.06 -1.38 -24.01
CA LYS A 71 -9.03 -0.44 -24.44
C LYS A 71 -9.69 0.60 -25.33
N GLU A 72 -10.04 1.75 -24.78
CA GLU A 72 -10.40 2.93 -25.54
C GLU A 72 -9.17 3.29 -26.37
N LYS A 73 -9.20 2.86 -27.64
CA LYS A 73 -8.26 3.30 -28.67
C LYS A 73 -8.52 4.79 -28.81
N ALA A 74 -7.69 5.62 -28.19
CA ALA A 74 -7.58 7.03 -28.54
C ALA A 74 -7.08 7.10 -29.99
N ALA A 75 -8.01 7.07 -30.93
CA ALA A 75 -7.78 7.42 -32.32
C ALA A 75 -7.44 8.91 -32.35
N ARG A 76 -6.15 9.21 -32.37
CA ARG A 76 -5.63 10.53 -32.69
C ARG A 76 -5.92 10.78 -34.17
N SER A 77 -6.95 11.57 -34.45
CA SER A 77 -7.18 12.16 -35.77
C SER A 77 -6.01 13.12 -36.06
N GLU A 78 -5.17 12.78 -37.03
CA GLU A 78 -4.33 13.76 -37.72
C GLU A 78 -5.09 14.24 -38.97
N SER A 79 -4.94 15.54 -39.21
CA SER A 79 -5.72 16.40 -40.11
C SER A 79 -5.42 16.19 -41.59
#